data_AF-A0A451B5M6-F1
#
_entry.id   AF-A0A451B5M6-F1
#
_cell.length_a   1.000
_cell.length_b   1.000
_cell.length_c   1.000
_cell.angle_alpha   90.00
_cell.angle_beta   90.00
_cell.angle_gamma   90.00
#
_symmetry.space_group_name_H-M   'P 1'
#
loop_
_entity.id
_entity.type
_entity.pdbx_description
1 polymer ?
#
loop_
_entity_poly.entity_id
_entity_poly.type
_entity_poly.pdbx_seq_one_letter_code
_entity_poly.pdbx_strand_id
1 'polypeptide(L)'
;MKANIAIVISSFHKAEGEEMLREIRDFARQNDDLRIVEERWVHGSLEQPLVLKQFLRDDRVDGAVALGIIERGETKHGLVMADAVINAIIGLQLEFMKPIGVGIIGPEIFPSQIPSRTKAHALAAIEAVMGILRYNDKTS
;
A
#
# COMPACT_ATOMS: atom_id res chain seq x y z
N MET A 1 -16.29 -11.00 10.10
CA MET A 1 -16.81 -9.93 9.21
C MET A 1 -15.81 -9.79 8.07
N LYS A 2 -16.18 -9.34 6.85
CA LYS A 2 -15.17 -9.11 5.80
C LYS A 2 -14.52 -7.75 5.97
N ALA A 3 -13.20 -7.70 6.01
CA ALA A 3 -12.44 -6.45 6.04
C ALA A 3 -12.49 -5.73 4.69
N ASN A 4 -12.73 -4.43 4.72
CA ASN A 4 -12.86 -3.58 3.56
C ASN A 4 -11.56 -2.83 3.32
N ILE A 5 -10.85 -3.22 2.27
CA ILE A 5 -9.52 -2.70 2.00
C ILE A 5 -9.57 -1.74 0.81
N ALA A 6 -8.99 -0.56 0.99
CA ALA A 6 -8.75 0.38 -0.10
C ALA A 6 -7.30 0.30 -0.59
N ILE A 7 -7.05 0.56 -1.87
CA ILE A 7 -5.71 0.45 -2.46
C ILE A 7 -5.38 1.74 -3.22
N VAL A 8 -4.20 2.31 -2.96
CA VAL A 8 -3.63 3.38 -3.78
C VAL A 8 -2.37 2.87 -4.49
N ILE A 9 -2.26 3.14 -5.78
CA ILE A 9 -1.15 2.67 -6.63
C ILE A 9 -0.51 3.85 -7.36
N SER A 10 0.81 3.95 -7.35
CA SER A 10 1.53 4.93 -8.17
C SER A 10 1.68 4.45 -9.62
N SER A 11 1.51 5.36 -10.58
CA SER A 11 1.57 5.06 -12.01
C SER A 11 2.97 5.22 -12.64
N PHE A 12 3.97 5.71 -11.89
CA PHE A 12 5.33 5.93 -12.41
C PHE A 12 5.95 4.64 -13.00
N HIS A 13 5.79 3.51 -12.30
CA HIS A 13 6.11 2.16 -12.78
C HIS A 13 4.83 1.36 -13.03
N LYS A 14 4.08 1.75 -14.07
CA LYS A 14 2.70 1.25 -14.28
C LYS A 14 2.64 -0.27 -14.45
N ALA A 15 3.55 -0.88 -15.20
CA ALA A 15 3.51 -2.32 -15.48
C ALA A 15 3.67 -3.15 -14.19
N GLU A 16 4.61 -2.75 -13.34
CA GLU A 16 4.84 -3.36 -12.05
C GLU A 16 3.70 -3.04 -11.07
N GLY A 17 3.19 -1.81 -11.06
CA GLY A 17 2.00 -1.46 -10.28
C GLY A 17 0.78 -2.31 -10.63
N GLU A 18 0.58 -2.61 -11.92
CA GLU A 18 -0.48 -3.52 -12.38
C GLU A 18 -0.24 -4.96 -11.92
N GLU A 19 1.02 -5.41 -11.90
CA GLU A 19 1.39 -6.71 -11.34
C GLU A 19 1.11 -6.80 -9.83
N MET A 20 1.55 -5.80 -9.06
CA MET A 20 1.26 -5.74 -7.62
C MET A 20 -0.24 -5.77 -7.34
N LEU A 21 -1.01 -5.02 -8.12
CA LEU A 21 -2.47 -4.99 -7.99
C LEU A 21 -3.11 -6.33 -8.36
N ARG A 22 -2.61 -7.03 -9.39
CA ARG A 22 -3.07 -8.40 -9.72
C ARG A 22 -2.82 -9.35 -8.55
N GLU A 23 -1.64 -9.32 -7.96
CA GLU A 23 -1.28 -10.20 -6.83
C GLU A 23 -2.17 -9.95 -5.61
N ILE A 24 -2.50 -8.69 -5.28
CA ILE A 24 -3.43 -8.38 -4.19
C ILE A 24 -4.87 -8.80 -4.50
N ARG A 25 -5.31 -8.64 -5.76
CA ARG A 25 -6.64 -9.13 -6.17
C ARG A 25 -6.71 -10.65 -6.10
N ASP A 26 -5.66 -11.36 -6.49
CA ASP A 26 -5.60 -12.82 -6.39
C ASP A 26 -5.58 -13.27 -4.92
N PHE A 27 -4.82 -12.58 -4.06
CA PHE A 27 -4.88 -12.79 -2.62
C PHE A 27 -6.31 -12.62 -2.07
N ALA A 28 -7.01 -11.53 -2.45
CA ALA A 28 -8.37 -11.27 -2.02
C ALA A 28 -9.39 -12.29 -2.57
N ARG A 29 -9.14 -12.92 -3.72
CA ARG A 29 -9.98 -14.02 -4.24
C ARG A 29 -9.78 -15.32 -3.46
N GLN A 30 -8.59 -15.54 -2.92
CA GLN A 30 -8.22 -16.75 -2.18
C GLN A 30 -8.59 -16.68 -0.69
N ASN A 31 -8.92 -15.50 -0.18
CA ASN A 31 -9.23 -15.25 1.22
C ASN A 31 -10.63 -14.65 1.34
N ASP A 32 -11.53 -15.30 2.06
CA ASP A 32 -12.94 -14.89 2.15
C ASP A 32 -13.21 -13.80 3.20
N ASP A 33 -12.21 -13.47 4.02
CA ASP A 33 -12.27 -12.52 5.13
C ASP A 33 -11.92 -11.08 4.74
N LEU A 34 -11.65 -10.79 3.46
CA LEU A 34 -11.49 -9.44 2.95
C LEU A 34 -12.23 -9.17 1.64
N ARG A 35 -12.39 -7.89 1.31
CA ARG A 35 -12.80 -7.39 0.00
C ARG A 35 -12.08 -6.08 -0.32
N ILE A 36 -11.73 -5.91 -1.59
CA ILE A 36 -11.21 -4.63 -2.10
C ILE A 36 -12.43 -3.75 -2.42
N VAL A 37 -12.55 -2.60 -1.74
CA VAL A 37 -13.70 -1.70 -1.89
C VAL A 37 -13.39 -0.48 -2.75
N GLU A 38 -12.12 -0.10 -2.84
CA GLU A 38 -11.69 1.02 -3.68
C GLU A 38 -10.25 0.82 -4.16
N GLU A 39 -9.98 1.25 -5.38
CA GLU A 39 -8.65 1.26 -5.99
C GLU A 39 -8.44 2.60 -6.69
N ARG A 40 -7.32 3.28 -6.42
CA ARG A 40 -7.03 4.57 -7.06
C ARG A 40 -5.58 4.67 -7.51
N TRP A 41 -5.43 5.07 -8.76
CA TRP A 41 -4.13 5.39 -9.33
C TRP A 41 -3.78 6.86 -9.11
N VAL A 42 -2.53 7.11 -8.76
CA VAL A 42 -1.93 8.44 -8.63
C VAL A 42 -0.65 8.51 -9.45
N HIS A 43 -0.11 9.71 -9.67
CA HIS A 43 1.10 9.87 -10.48
C HIS A 43 2.30 9.16 -9.82
N GLY A 44 2.68 9.56 -8.61
CA GLY A 44 3.80 9.00 -7.84
C GLY A 44 3.45 8.76 -6.37
N SER A 45 4.47 8.42 -5.58
CA SER A 45 4.29 8.12 -4.15
C SER A 45 3.97 9.34 -3.29
N LEU A 46 4.31 10.55 -3.73
CA LEU A 46 4.02 11.79 -2.99
C LEU A 46 2.53 12.07 -2.83
N GLU A 47 1.70 11.63 -3.79
CA GLU A 47 0.26 11.84 -3.74
C GLU A 47 -0.47 10.78 -2.89
N GLN A 48 0.19 9.66 -2.58
CA GLN A 48 -0.42 8.53 -1.88
C GLN A 48 -0.96 8.89 -0.49
N PRO A 49 -0.23 9.64 0.38
CA PRO A 49 -0.76 10.04 1.68
C PRO A 49 -2.09 10.81 1.61
N LEU A 50 -2.26 11.69 0.61
CA LEU A 50 -3.51 12.43 0.46
C LEU A 50 -4.68 11.51 0.12
N VAL A 51 -4.48 10.57 -0.80
CA VAL A 51 -5.50 9.58 -1.18
C VAL A 51 -5.80 8.62 -0.03
N LEU A 52 -4.77 8.15 0.68
CA LEU A 52 -4.94 7.32 1.88
C LEU A 52 -5.79 8.03 2.93
N LYS A 53 -5.52 9.32 3.20
CA LYS A 53 -6.34 10.10 4.14
C LYS A 53 -7.81 10.14 3.71
N GLN A 54 -8.08 10.25 2.41
CA GLN A 54 -9.46 10.21 1.91
C GLN A 54 -10.12 8.84 2.15
N PHE A 55 -9.40 7.75 1.89
CA PHE A 55 -9.91 6.40 2.15
C PHE A 55 -10.17 6.14 3.63
N LEU A 56 -9.24 6.51 4.50
CA LEU A 56 -9.36 6.22 5.94
C LEU A 56 -10.45 7.02 6.64
N ARG A 57 -10.83 8.18 6.08
CA ARG A 57 -11.99 8.96 6.51
C ARG A 57 -13.34 8.29 6.20
N ASP A 58 -13.38 7.31 5.30
CA ASP A 58 -14.58 6.52 5.06
C ASP A 58 -14.69 5.42 6.13
N ASP A 59 -15.75 5.46 6.93
CA ASP A 59 -16.02 4.47 7.97
C ASP A 59 -16.23 3.06 7.43
N ARG A 60 -16.50 2.93 6.12
CA ARG A 60 -16.61 1.63 5.46
C ARG A 60 -15.25 1.02 5.13
N VAL A 61 -14.14 1.75 5.22
CA VAL A 61 -12.79 1.24 4.96
C VAL A 61 -12.15 0.86 6.30
N ASP A 62 -11.73 -0.39 6.42
CA ASP A 62 -11.12 -0.95 7.64
C ASP A 62 -9.59 -0.83 7.62
N GLY A 63 -8.99 -0.81 6.42
CA GLY A 63 -7.55 -0.64 6.21
C GLY A 63 -7.23 -0.27 4.78
N ALA A 64 -5.97 0.08 4.51
CA ALA A 64 -5.55 0.46 3.16
C ALA A 64 -4.20 -0.13 2.78
N VAL A 65 -3.89 -0.16 1.49
CA VAL A 65 -2.59 -0.58 0.96
C VAL A 65 -2.04 0.50 0.02
N ALA A 66 -0.78 0.86 0.19
CA ALA A 66 -0.04 1.76 -0.70
C ALA A 66 0.97 0.96 -1.52
N LEU A 67 0.85 1.01 -2.85
CA LEU A 67 1.72 0.27 -3.79
C LEU A 67 2.48 1.24 -4.66
N GLY A 68 3.76 0.98 -4.87
CA GLY A 68 4.56 1.82 -5.75
C GLY A 68 6.02 1.45 -5.76
N ILE A 69 6.78 2.22 -6.52
CA ILE A 69 8.22 2.03 -6.64
C ILE A 69 8.88 3.41 -6.60
N ILE A 70 9.90 3.55 -5.77
CA ILE A 70 10.76 4.72 -5.68
C ILE A 70 12.15 4.31 -6.18
N GLU A 71 12.33 4.46 -7.49
CA GLU A 71 13.59 4.16 -8.18
C GLU A 71 14.72 5.10 -7.73
N ARG A 72 15.96 4.62 -7.80
CA ARG A 72 17.15 5.44 -7.61
C ARG A 72 17.28 6.51 -8.69
N GLY A 73 17.28 7.77 -8.27
CA GLY A 73 17.68 8.90 -9.11
C GLY A 73 19.17 9.25 -8.97
N GLU A 74 19.59 10.31 -9.67
CA GLU A 74 20.95 10.86 -9.59
C GLU A 74 21.19 11.73 -8.35
N THR A 75 20.13 12.02 -7.59
CA THR A 75 20.17 12.91 -6.41
C THR A 75 19.50 12.25 -5.21
N LYS A 76 19.67 12.86 -4.02
CA LYS A 76 19.02 12.43 -2.77
C LYS A 76 17.49 12.62 -2.76
N HIS A 77 16.90 13.11 -3.85
CA HIS A 77 15.48 13.42 -3.92
C HIS A 77 14.60 12.21 -3.58
N GLY A 78 14.90 11.03 -4.14
CA GLY A 78 14.12 9.81 -3.89
C GLY A 78 14.13 9.38 -2.41
N LEU A 79 15.27 9.54 -1.73
CA LEU A 79 15.40 9.22 -0.31
C LEU A 79 14.59 10.17 0.58
N VAL A 80 14.71 11.48 0.35
CA VAL A 80 13.96 12.51 1.10
C VAL A 80 12.46 12.36 0.87
N MET A 81 12.07 12.09 -0.38
CA MET A 81 10.68 11.84 -0.75
C MET A 81 10.10 10.60 -0.05
N ALA A 82 10.83 9.48 -0.09
CA ALA A 82 10.38 8.24 0.54
C ALA A 82 10.19 8.43 2.05
N ASP A 83 11.15 9.06 2.72
CA ASP A 83 11.05 9.35 4.17
C ASP A 83 9.81 10.19 4.49
N ALA A 84 9.56 11.26 3.73
CA ALA A 84 8.37 12.09 3.89
C ALA A 84 7.06 11.30 3.68
N VAL A 85 7.00 10.44 2.66
CA VAL A 85 5.82 9.62 2.37
C VAL A 85 5.57 8.60 3.47
N ILE A 86 6.61 7.87 3.91
CA ILE A 86 6.48 6.85 4.96
C ILE A 86 6.06 7.49 6.28
N ASN A 87 6.67 8.61 6.67
CA ASN A 87 6.30 9.33 7.87
C ASN A 87 4.84 9.83 7.84
N ALA A 88 4.37 10.32 6.68
CA ALA A 88 2.98 10.70 6.51
C ALA A 88 2.02 9.50 6.63
N ILE A 89 2.37 8.35 6.03
CA ILE A 89 1.58 7.11 6.12
C ILE A 89 1.46 6.63 7.58
N ILE A 90 2.57 6.61 8.32
CA ILE A 90 2.57 6.27 9.75
C ILE A 90 1.68 7.24 10.53
N GLY A 91 1.79 8.54 10.26
CA GLY A 91 0.94 9.57 10.88
C GLY A 91 -0.56 9.30 10.65
N LEU A 92 -0.94 8.92 9.43
CA LEU A 92 -2.33 8.57 9.10
C LEU A 92 -2.81 7.31 9.82
N GLN A 93 -1.95 6.28 9.95
CA GLN A 93 -2.30 5.09 10.71
C GLN A 93 -2.63 5.41 12.16
N LEU A 94 -1.83 6.28 12.79
CA LEU A 94 -2.02 6.70 14.18
C LEU A 94 -3.22 7.67 14.33
N GLU A 95 -3.46 8.55 13.35
CA GLU A 95 -4.59 9.48 13.35
C GLU A 95 -5.94 8.74 13.24
N PHE A 96 -6.04 7.78 12.32
CA PHE A 96 -7.30 7.10 12.00
C PHE A 96 -7.47 5.75 12.68
N MET A 97 -6.43 5.24 13.36
CA MET A 97 -6.42 3.92 13.99
C MET A 97 -6.79 2.77 13.03
N LYS A 98 -6.41 2.93 11.76
CA LYS A 98 -6.64 1.95 10.69
C LYS A 98 -5.30 1.55 10.07
N PRO A 99 -5.00 0.25 9.91
CA PRO A 99 -3.72 -0.20 9.38
C PRO A 99 -3.54 0.20 7.90
N ILE A 100 -2.32 0.58 7.55
CA ILE A 100 -1.91 0.79 6.15
C ILE A 100 -0.73 -0.14 5.85
N GLY A 101 -0.89 -0.96 4.82
CA GLY A 101 0.17 -1.82 4.29
C GLY A 101 1.01 -1.06 3.29
N VAL A 102 2.34 -1.10 3.43
CA VAL A 102 3.25 -0.41 2.54
C VAL A 102 3.94 -1.42 1.62
N GLY A 103 3.49 -1.47 0.37
CA GLY A 103 4.13 -2.17 -0.74
C GLY A 103 4.87 -1.18 -1.66
N ILE A 104 5.51 -0.16 -1.08
CA ILE A 104 6.37 0.76 -1.83
C ILE A 104 7.78 0.18 -1.87
N ILE A 105 8.29 -0.13 -3.05
CA ILE A 105 9.63 -0.71 -3.23
C ILE A 105 10.66 0.42 -3.38
N GLY A 106 11.63 0.48 -2.47
CA GLY A 106 12.65 1.54 -2.41
C GLY A 106 12.89 2.00 -0.97
N PRO A 107 13.50 3.19 -0.76
CA PRO A 107 14.06 4.08 -1.78
C PRO A 107 15.35 3.53 -2.42
N GLU A 108 15.74 4.11 -3.54
CA GLU A 108 17.01 3.85 -4.23
C GLU A 108 17.19 2.43 -4.78
N ILE A 109 16.09 1.76 -5.13
CA ILE A 109 16.15 0.47 -5.82
C ILE A 109 16.67 0.65 -7.25
N PHE A 110 17.52 -0.29 -7.70
CA PHE A 110 17.92 -0.36 -9.10
C PHE A 110 16.83 -1.06 -9.94
N PRO A 111 16.61 -0.67 -11.22
CA PRO A 111 15.63 -1.31 -12.09
C PRO A 111 15.74 -2.84 -12.16
N SER A 112 16.97 -3.38 -12.17
CA SER A 112 17.23 -4.81 -12.21
C SER A 112 16.73 -5.60 -10.99
N GLN A 113 16.46 -4.92 -9.87
CA GLN A 113 15.99 -5.52 -8.64
C GLN A 113 14.47 -5.46 -8.47
N ILE A 114 13.77 -4.68 -9.30
CA ILE A 114 12.33 -4.47 -9.19
C ILE A 114 11.56 -5.78 -9.44
N PRO A 115 11.79 -6.54 -10.55
CA PRO A 115 10.92 -7.66 -10.90
C PRO A 115 10.85 -8.77 -9.84
N SER A 116 11.96 -9.04 -9.14
CA SER A 116 12.00 -10.06 -8.09
C SER A 116 11.32 -9.63 -6.79
N ARG A 117 10.95 -8.36 -6.67
CA ARG A 117 10.37 -7.76 -5.46
C ARG A 117 8.89 -7.38 -5.61
N THR A 118 8.42 -7.16 -6.84
CA THR A 118 7.05 -6.74 -7.17
C THR A 118 6.00 -7.57 -6.43
N LYS A 119 5.95 -8.88 -6.70
CA LYS A 119 5.01 -9.81 -6.05
C LYS A 119 5.18 -9.85 -4.54
N ALA A 120 6.41 -10.01 -4.05
CA ALA A 120 6.69 -10.19 -2.63
C ALA A 120 6.24 -8.98 -1.79
N HIS A 121 6.47 -7.76 -2.26
CA HIS A 121 6.09 -6.55 -1.53
C HIS A 121 4.58 -6.30 -1.58
N ALA A 122 3.92 -6.63 -2.69
CA ALA A 122 2.46 -6.54 -2.79
C ALA A 122 1.78 -7.46 -1.76
N LEU A 123 2.22 -8.72 -1.69
CA LEU A 123 1.67 -9.71 -0.75
C LEU A 123 2.00 -9.35 0.71
N ALA A 124 3.25 -8.97 1.00
CA ALA A 124 3.64 -8.55 2.36
C ALA A 124 2.81 -7.35 2.85
N ALA A 125 2.49 -6.40 1.97
CA ALA A 125 1.70 -5.23 2.32
C ALA A 125 0.26 -5.60 2.73
N ILE A 126 -0.43 -6.45 1.96
CA ILE A 126 -1.80 -6.87 2.30
C ILE A 126 -1.81 -7.81 3.51
N GLU A 127 -0.82 -8.69 3.64
CA GLU A 127 -0.68 -9.59 4.80
C GLU A 127 -0.48 -8.81 6.10
N ALA A 128 0.30 -7.72 6.08
CA ALA A 128 0.49 -6.86 7.26
C ALA A 128 -0.83 -6.22 7.72
N VAL A 129 -1.63 -5.72 6.78
CA VAL A 129 -2.96 -5.14 7.08
C VAL A 129 -3.88 -6.19 7.68
N MET A 130 -3.99 -7.34 7.01
CA MET A 130 -4.86 -8.42 7.47
C MET A 130 -4.40 -9.00 8.81
N GLY A 131 -3.09 -9.06 9.07
CA GLY A 131 -2.55 -9.50 10.36
C GLY A 131 -3.07 -8.67 11.53
N ILE A 132 -3.12 -7.35 11.38
CA ILE A 132 -3.65 -6.43 12.41
C ILE A 132 -5.17 -6.58 12.54
N LEU A 133 -5.90 -6.58 11.42
CA LEU A 133 -7.37 -6.67 11.44
C LEU A 133 -7.86 -8.00 12.03
N ARG A 134 -7.21 -9.11 11.66
CA ARG A 134 -7.49 -10.46 12.22
C ARG A 134 -7.17 -10.55 13.71
N TYR A 135 -6.23 -9.74 14.22
CA TYR A 135 -5.93 -9.69 15.65
C TYR A 135 -7.01 -8.95 16.42
N ASN A 136 -7.46 -7.80 15.92
CA ASN A 136 -8.50 -6.97 16.55
C ASN A 136 -9.85 -7.70 16.64
N ASP A 137 -10.16 -8.55 15.66
CA ASP A 137 -11.35 -9.42 15.69
C ASP A 137 -11.32 -10.48 16.79
N LYS A 138 -10.14 -10.85 17.31
CA LYS A 138 -10.01 -11.87 18.37
C LYS A 138 -10.11 -11.29 19.78
N THR A 139 -9.92 -9.99 19.93
CA THR A 139 -9.89 -9.28 21.22
C THR A 139 -11.14 -8.45 21.47
N SER A 140 -12.05 -8.37 20.51
CA SER A 140 -13.38 -7.75 20.61
C SER A 140 -14.45 -8.79 20.93
#